data_AF-A0A7S2S8R0-F1
#
_entry.id   AF-A0A7S2S8R0-F1
#
_cell.length_a   1.000
_cell.length_b   1.000
_cell.length_c   1.000
_cell.angle_alpha   90.00
_cell.angle_beta   90.00
_cell.angle_gamma   90.00
#
_symmetry.space_group_name_H-M   'P 1'
#
loop_
_entity.id
_entity.type
_entity.pdbx_description
1 polymer ?
#
loop_
_entity_poly.entity_id
_entity_poly.type
_entity_poly.pdbx_seq_one_letter_code
_entity_poly.pdbx_strand_id
1 'polypeptide(L)'
;MANQAEKKRLKGSKALQGNLVIVGGGITVVFLLCHLVWFGTQIDKSFISSVLFHTLLSLFCCKNMISSAREGYSYNYYLDTAGLNWAVQLLSLYSDKAWYLFLLIPGYLIYKFGGYIWGWVFKQSPSDIPDPDEEARLAEKQRKMERKQARGGVVKR
;
A
#
# COMPACT_ATOMS: atom_id res chain seq x y z
N MET A 1 -21.81 -9.16 25.77
CA MET A 1 -21.77 -8.87 24.31
C MET A 1 -20.35 -8.94 23.72
N ALA A 2 -19.29 -8.58 24.45
CA ALA A 2 -17.90 -8.66 23.98
C ALA A 2 -17.47 -10.04 23.44
N ASN A 3 -17.82 -11.12 24.15
CA ASN A 3 -17.47 -12.49 23.73
C ASN A 3 -18.08 -12.95 22.39
N GLN A 4 -19.22 -12.40 21.97
CA GLN A 4 -19.82 -12.75 20.68
C GLN A 4 -19.15 -12.00 19.52
N ALA A 5 -18.78 -10.74 19.74
CA ALA A 5 -18.04 -9.96 18.77
C ALA A 5 -16.65 -10.56 18.51
N GLU A 6 -15.94 -10.96 19.56
CA GLU A 6 -14.63 -11.62 19.45
C GLU A 6 -14.71 -12.97 18.70
N LYS A 7 -15.69 -13.82 19.03
CA LYS A 7 -15.93 -15.08 18.31
C LYS A 7 -16.23 -14.86 16.82
N LYS A 8 -17.02 -13.84 16.46
CA LYS A 8 -17.29 -13.48 15.06
C LYS A 8 -16.01 -13.03 14.33
N ARG A 9 -15.16 -12.23 14.99
CA ARG A 9 -13.86 -11.77 14.43
C ARG A 9 -12.88 -12.92 14.19
N LEU A 10 -12.78 -13.84 15.15
CA LEU A 10 -11.94 -15.04 14.99
C LEU A 10 -12.42 -15.95 13.86
N LYS A 11 -13.74 -16.13 13.71
CA LYS A 11 -14.31 -16.90 12.59
C LYS A 11 -14.05 -16.24 11.24
N GLY A 12 -14.20 -14.91 11.16
CA GLY A 12 -13.86 -14.13 9.96
C GLY A 12 -12.38 -14.19 9.60
N SER A 13 -11.49 -14.06 10.59
CA SER A 13 -10.03 -14.16 10.39
C SER A 13 -9.61 -15.55 9.90
N LYS A 14 -10.22 -16.63 10.42
CA LYS A 14 -9.96 -18.00 9.94
C LYS A 14 -10.42 -18.22 8.49
N ALA A 15 -11.59 -17.69 8.13
CA ALA A 15 -12.08 -17.76 6.75
C ALA A 15 -11.18 -16.96 5.78
N LEU A 16 -10.77 -15.76 6.20
CA LEU A 16 -9.81 -14.92 5.46
C LEU A 16 -8.47 -15.63 5.26
N GLN A 17 -7.93 -16.24 6.33
CA GLN A 17 -6.69 -17.02 6.26
C GLN A 17 -6.80 -18.17 5.25
N GLY A 18 -7.90 -18.92 5.27
CA GLY A 18 -8.13 -20.02 4.32
C GLY A 18 -8.10 -19.52 2.88
N ASN A 19 -8.86 -18.48 2.58
CA ASN A 19 -8.91 -17.91 1.23
C ASN A 19 -7.55 -17.37 0.76
N LEU A 20 -6.81 -16.67 1.63
CA LEU A 20 -5.51 -16.11 1.29
C LEU A 20 -4.45 -17.17 1.02
N VAL A 21 -4.42 -18.24 1.82
CA VAL A 21 -3.48 -19.35 1.62
C VAL A 21 -3.82 -20.10 0.33
N ILE A 22 -5.11 -20.30 0.03
CA ILE A 22 -5.53 -20.95 -1.21
C ILE A 22 -5.11 -20.11 -2.43
N VAL A 23 -5.40 -18.80 -2.43
CA VAL A 23 -5.07 -17.91 -3.55
C VAL A 23 -3.55 -17.78 -3.70
N GLY A 24 -2.84 -17.41 -2.63
CA GLY A 24 -1.39 -17.22 -2.70
C GLY A 24 -0.62 -18.50 -2.97
N GLY A 25 -1.05 -19.61 -2.37
CA GLY A 25 -0.49 -20.94 -2.63
C GLY A 25 -0.77 -21.40 -4.06
N GLY A 26 -1.99 -21.21 -4.55
CA GLY A 26 -2.36 -21.54 -5.93
C GLY A 26 -1.51 -20.79 -6.96
N ILE A 27 -1.32 -19.48 -6.78
CA ILE A 27 -0.49 -18.66 -7.68
C ILE A 27 0.97 -19.12 -7.64
N THR A 28 1.50 -19.45 -6.46
CA THR A 28 2.88 -19.97 -6.33
C THR A 28 3.03 -21.32 -7.03
N VAL A 29 2.06 -22.23 -6.87
CA VAL A 29 2.06 -23.53 -7.55
C VAL A 29 1.99 -23.36 -9.07
N VAL A 30 1.10 -22.49 -9.57
CA VAL A 30 1.00 -22.17 -11.00
C VAL A 30 2.33 -21.63 -11.52
N PHE A 31 2.96 -20.70 -10.80
CA PHE A 31 4.26 -20.15 -11.16
C PHE A 31 5.34 -21.23 -11.28
N LEU A 32 5.44 -22.13 -10.28
CA LEU A 32 6.39 -23.23 -10.29
C LEU A 32 6.13 -24.21 -11.44
N LEU A 33 4.87 -24.56 -11.70
CA LEU A 33 4.49 -25.46 -12.79
C LEU A 33 4.78 -24.84 -14.16
N CYS A 34 4.43 -23.58 -14.37
CA CYS A 34 4.72 -22.86 -15.61
C CYS A 34 6.23 -22.78 -15.86
N HIS A 35 7.02 -22.49 -14.84
CA HIS A 35 8.48 -22.46 -14.98
C HIS A 35 9.05 -23.84 -15.31
N LEU A 36 8.56 -24.90 -14.64
CA LEU A 36 8.98 -26.28 -14.91
C LEU A 36 8.65 -26.72 -16.35
N VAL A 37 7.51 -26.30 -16.89
CA VAL A 37 7.10 -26.62 -18.27
C VAL A 37 7.93 -25.85 -19.30
N TRP A 38 8.23 -24.58 -19.08
CA TRP A 38 8.96 -23.75 -20.05
C TRP A 38 10.48 -23.94 -20.02
N PHE A 39 11.07 -24.07 -18.83
CA PHE A 39 12.52 -24.09 -18.63
C PHE A 39 13.04 -25.47 -18.21
N GLY A 40 12.14 -26.46 -18.04
CA GLY A 40 12.50 -27.80 -17.64
C GLY A 40 13.07 -27.85 -16.22
N THR A 41 14.15 -28.62 -16.02
CA THR A 41 14.81 -28.80 -14.72
C THR A 41 15.95 -27.82 -14.46
N GLN A 42 16.12 -26.79 -15.31
CA GLN A 42 17.17 -25.80 -15.13
C GLN A 42 16.81 -24.84 -14.01
N ILE A 43 17.13 -25.24 -12.77
CA ILE A 43 16.93 -24.43 -11.58
C ILE A 43 18.14 -23.51 -11.41
N ASP A 44 18.00 -22.28 -11.88
CA ASP A 44 18.99 -21.23 -11.64
C ASP A 44 18.91 -20.68 -10.21
N LYS A 45 20.04 -20.20 -9.69
CA LYS A 45 20.11 -19.55 -8.36
C LYS A 45 19.17 -18.34 -8.27
N SER A 46 19.05 -17.59 -9.37
CA SER A 46 18.15 -16.43 -9.49
C SER A 46 16.68 -16.84 -9.34
N PHE A 47 16.31 -18.00 -9.90
CA PHE A 47 14.96 -18.55 -9.76
C PHE A 47 14.66 -18.95 -8.32
N ILE A 48 15.58 -19.67 -7.65
CA ILE A 48 15.44 -20.03 -6.23
C ILE A 48 15.30 -18.76 -5.38
N SER A 49 16.14 -17.75 -5.62
CA SER A 49 16.08 -16.47 -4.92
C SER A 49 14.73 -15.77 -5.09
N SER A 50 14.19 -15.76 -6.32
CA SER A 50 12.87 -15.19 -6.62
C SER A 50 11.75 -15.94 -5.91
N VAL A 51 11.72 -17.27 -5.98
CA VAL A 51 10.71 -18.10 -5.29
C VAL A 51 10.75 -17.86 -3.77
N LEU A 52 11.95 -17.82 -3.18
CA LEU A 52 12.13 -17.53 -1.77
C LEU A 52 11.63 -16.14 -1.41
N PHE A 53 11.99 -15.12 -2.19
CA PHE A 53 11.54 -13.75 -1.96
C PHE A 53 10.01 -13.63 -2.01
N HIS A 54 9.37 -14.16 -3.05
CA HIS A 54 7.91 -14.12 -3.20
C HIS A 54 7.20 -14.89 -2.08
N THR A 55 7.77 -16.03 -1.65
CA THR A 55 7.24 -16.82 -0.54
C THR A 55 7.33 -16.07 0.78
N LEU A 56 8.49 -15.48 1.08
CA LEU A 56 8.71 -14.70 2.31
C LEU A 56 7.78 -13.48 2.36
N LEU A 57 7.63 -12.76 1.24
CA LEU A 57 6.76 -11.60 1.17
C LEU A 57 5.28 -11.98 1.32
N SER A 58 4.86 -13.10 0.71
CA SER A 58 3.51 -13.65 0.87
C SER A 58 3.22 -14.05 2.32
N LEU A 59 4.17 -14.72 2.98
CA LEU A 59 4.06 -15.07 4.40
C LEU A 59 3.99 -13.84 5.30
N PHE A 60 4.82 -12.83 5.03
CA PHE A 60 4.81 -11.56 5.75
C PHE A 60 3.44 -10.87 5.62
N CYS A 61 2.90 -10.75 4.41
CA CYS A 61 1.60 -10.12 4.19
C CYS A 61 0.47 -10.91 4.86
N CYS A 62 0.44 -12.23 4.68
CA CYS A 62 -0.58 -13.08 5.32
C CYS A 62 -0.56 -12.97 6.85
N LYS A 63 0.63 -13.00 7.47
CA LYS A 63 0.79 -12.85 8.92
C LYS A 63 0.24 -11.52 9.42
N ASN A 64 0.62 -10.43 8.75
CA ASN A 64 0.17 -9.09 9.14
C ASN A 64 -1.33 -8.90 8.91
N MET A 65 -1.90 -9.37 7.80
CA MET A 65 -3.34 -9.33 7.54
C MET A 65 -4.15 -10.04 8.63
N ILE A 66 -3.70 -11.23 9.06
CA ILE A 66 -4.35 -11.98 10.12
C ILE A 66 -4.25 -11.24 11.45
N SER A 67 -3.09 -10.65 11.77
CA SER A 67 -2.92 -9.84 12.99
C SER A 67 -3.85 -8.62 12.98
N SER A 68 -3.83 -7.84 11.89
CA SER A 68 -4.70 -6.67 11.73
C SER A 68 -6.18 -7.04 11.78
N ALA A 69 -6.60 -8.15 11.17
CA ALA A 69 -7.99 -8.62 11.24
C ALA A 69 -8.40 -9.06 12.67
N ARG A 70 -7.49 -9.65 13.44
CA ARG A 70 -7.73 -10.02 14.86
C ARG A 70 -7.86 -8.78 15.74
N GLU A 71 -6.99 -7.80 15.53
CA GLU A 71 -6.95 -6.55 16.29
C GLU A 71 -8.01 -5.54 15.84
N GLY A 72 -8.55 -5.71 14.63
CA GLY A 72 -9.68 -4.93 14.09
C GLY A 72 -9.23 -3.72 13.28
N TYR A 73 -7.95 -3.67 12.94
CA TYR A 73 -7.38 -2.70 12.03
C TYR A 73 -7.65 -3.09 10.57
N SER A 74 -7.67 -2.09 9.70
CA SER A 74 -7.74 -2.31 8.26
C SER A 74 -6.47 -3.01 7.77
N TYR A 75 -6.64 -4.05 6.97
CA TYR A 75 -5.53 -4.81 6.37
C TYR A 75 -5.35 -4.54 4.87
N ASN A 76 -6.03 -3.53 4.32
CA ASN A 76 -6.05 -3.21 2.89
C ASN A 76 -4.64 -3.00 2.33
N TYR A 77 -3.75 -2.32 3.07
CA TYR A 77 -2.38 -2.13 2.63
C TYR A 77 -1.62 -3.44 2.40
N TYR A 78 -1.79 -4.41 3.31
CA TYR A 78 -1.17 -5.73 3.17
C TYR A 78 -1.83 -6.56 2.06
N LEU A 79 -3.13 -6.38 1.82
CA LEU A 79 -3.83 -6.98 0.69
C LEU A 79 -3.31 -6.43 -0.64
N ASP A 80 -3.15 -5.11 -0.75
CA ASP A 80 -2.61 -4.45 -1.94
C ASP A 80 -1.16 -4.91 -2.21
N THR A 81 -0.35 -5.01 -1.15
CA THR A 81 1.03 -5.51 -1.24
C THR A 81 1.06 -6.98 -1.68
N ALA A 82 0.18 -7.83 -1.13
CA ALA A 82 0.06 -9.23 -1.53
C ALA A 82 -0.42 -9.38 -2.98
N GLY A 83 -1.42 -8.58 -3.39
CA GLY A 83 -1.91 -8.55 -4.77
C GLY A 83 -0.83 -8.13 -5.76
N LEU A 84 -0.05 -7.10 -5.41
CA LEU A 84 1.11 -6.68 -6.21
C LEU A 84 2.14 -7.80 -6.30
N ASN A 85 2.46 -8.46 -5.19
CA ASN A 85 3.39 -9.59 -5.17
C ASN A 85 2.94 -10.72 -6.10
N TRP A 86 1.65 -11.08 -6.09
CA TRP A 86 1.09 -12.09 -6.98
C TRP A 86 1.10 -11.67 -8.45
N ALA A 87 0.80 -10.40 -8.73
CA ALA A 87 0.88 -9.86 -10.08
C ALA A 87 2.32 -9.89 -10.60
N VAL A 88 3.30 -9.50 -9.78
CA VAL A 88 4.73 -9.57 -10.13
C VAL A 88 5.14 -11.01 -10.38
N GLN A 89 4.70 -11.96 -9.55
CA GLN A 89 5.01 -13.38 -9.72
C GLN A 89 4.54 -13.91 -11.09
N LEU A 90 3.32 -13.53 -11.52
CA LEU A 90 2.83 -13.89 -12.86
C LEU A 90 3.61 -13.17 -13.98
N LEU A 91 3.95 -11.89 -13.79
CA LEU A 91 4.70 -11.11 -14.77
C LEU A 91 6.15 -11.60 -14.93
N SER A 92 6.74 -12.12 -13.85
CA SER A 92 8.07 -12.73 -13.84
C SER A 92 8.18 -13.95 -14.75
N LEU A 93 7.06 -14.59 -15.13
CA LEU A 93 7.07 -15.66 -16.14
C LEU A 93 7.40 -15.13 -17.55
N TYR A 94 7.09 -13.86 -17.82
CA TYR A 94 7.29 -13.23 -19.12
C TYR A 94 8.52 -12.32 -19.15
N SER A 95 8.88 -11.72 -18.02
CA SER A 95 9.98 -10.76 -17.96
C SER A 95 10.71 -10.77 -16.62
N ASP A 96 12.03 -10.92 -16.68
CA ASP A 96 12.93 -10.79 -15.53
C ASP A 96 12.93 -9.38 -14.91
N LYS A 97 12.30 -8.40 -15.56
CA LYS A 97 12.23 -7.00 -15.09
C LYS A 97 11.01 -6.74 -14.20
N ALA A 98 10.17 -7.74 -13.95
CA ALA A 98 8.95 -7.58 -13.16
C ALA A 98 9.20 -7.05 -11.73
N TRP A 99 10.39 -7.30 -11.17
CA TRP A 99 10.79 -6.79 -9.85
C TRP A 99 10.79 -5.25 -9.75
N TYR A 100 10.93 -4.52 -10.86
CA TYR A 100 10.85 -3.05 -10.84
C TYR A 100 9.48 -2.53 -10.38
N LEU A 101 8.42 -3.34 -10.47
CA LEU A 101 7.13 -2.97 -9.91
C LEU A 101 7.19 -2.78 -8.38
N PHE A 102 8.12 -3.43 -7.69
CA PHE A 102 8.32 -3.17 -6.26
C PHE A 102 8.90 -1.79 -5.97
N LEU A 103 9.56 -1.13 -6.94
CA LEU A 103 10.03 0.26 -6.78
C LEU A 103 8.89 1.29 -6.76
N LEU A 104 7.68 0.93 -7.19
CA LEU A 104 6.51 1.81 -7.04
C LEU A 104 6.20 2.09 -5.57
N ILE A 105 6.45 1.13 -4.67
CA ILE A 105 6.18 1.28 -3.23
C ILE A 105 7.10 2.36 -2.62
N PRO A 106 8.45 2.26 -2.67
CA PRO A 106 9.32 3.32 -2.18
C PRO A 106 9.22 4.59 -3.03
N GLY A 107 8.96 4.48 -4.34
CA GLY A 107 8.76 5.65 -5.21
C GLY A 107 7.57 6.50 -4.77
N TYR A 108 6.44 5.87 -4.45
CA TYR A 108 5.27 6.57 -3.89
C TYR A 108 5.55 7.12 -2.49
N LEU A 109 6.30 6.37 -1.66
CA LEU A 109 6.71 6.83 -0.34
C LEU A 109 7.58 8.09 -0.43
N ILE A 110 8.55 8.13 -1.34
CA ILE A 110 9.39 9.30 -1.62
C ILE A 110 8.53 10.43 -2.18
N TYR A 111 7.58 10.17 -3.08
CA TYR A 111 6.69 11.22 -3.57
C TYR A 111 5.87 11.87 -2.44
N LYS A 112 5.35 11.05 -1.51
CA LYS A 112 4.47 11.52 -0.43
C LYS A 112 5.23 12.13 0.76
N PHE A 113 6.38 11.56 1.12
CA PHE A 113 7.18 11.97 2.29
C PHE A 113 8.49 12.68 1.91
N GLY A 114 8.80 12.78 0.62
CA GLY A 114 10.05 13.39 0.13
C GLY A 114 10.20 14.83 0.56
N GLY A 115 9.13 15.62 0.55
CA GLY A 115 9.16 17.00 1.07
C GLY A 115 9.45 17.06 2.58
N TYR A 116 8.99 16.08 3.36
CA TYR A 116 9.25 16.00 4.79
C TYR A 116 10.70 15.60 5.08
N ILE A 117 11.22 14.63 4.34
CA ILE A 117 12.61 14.19 4.43
C ILE A 117 13.54 15.29 3.92
N TRP A 118 13.20 15.98 2.84
CA TRP A 118 13.98 17.11 2.31
C TRP A 118 13.99 18.29 3.28
N GLY A 119 12.86 18.63 3.89
CA GLY A 119 12.78 19.67 4.92
C GLY A 119 13.50 19.31 6.23
N TRP A 120 13.70 18.02 6.52
CA TRP A 120 14.48 17.55 7.65
C TRP A 120 15.99 17.48 7.35
N VAL A 121 16.37 17.02 6.15
CA VAL A 121 17.77 16.87 5.71
C VAL A 121 18.40 18.20 5.30
N PHE A 122 17.64 19.15 4.72
CA PHE A 122 18.15 20.43 4.22
C PHE A 122 17.85 21.64 5.14
N LYS A 123 17.46 21.42 6.39
CA LYS A 123 17.27 22.51 7.37
C LYS A 123 18.62 23.01 7.93
N GLN A 124 19.32 23.80 7.12
CA GLN A 124 20.20 24.89 7.57
C GLN A 124 20.03 26.11 6.64
N SER A 125 18.95 26.87 6.81
CA SER A 125 18.92 28.33 6.59
C SER A 125 17.67 28.92 7.26
N PRO A 126 17.79 29.98 8.08
CA PRO A 126 16.68 30.54 8.86
C PRO A 126 15.86 31.56 8.04
N SER A 127 15.20 31.13 6.96
CA SER A 127 14.42 32.06 6.13
C SER A 127 13.08 31.56 5.59
N ASP A 128 12.67 30.32 5.86
CA ASP A 128 11.36 29.79 5.43
C ASP A 128 10.58 29.20 6.61
N ILE A 129 10.37 30.02 7.65
CA ILE A 129 9.22 29.82 8.53
C ILE A 129 8.05 30.49 7.80
N PRO A 130 6.96 29.79 7.46
CA PRO A 130 5.74 30.45 6.99
C PRO A 130 5.34 31.45 8.06
N ASP A 131 5.40 32.73 7.74
CA ASP A 131 5.02 33.79 8.66
C ASP A 131 3.55 33.55 9.03
N PRO A 132 3.19 33.32 10.31
CA PRO A 132 1.80 33.10 10.72
C PRO A 132 0.87 34.24 10.29
N ASP A 133 1.42 35.41 9.96
CA ASP A 133 0.69 36.54 9.37
C ASP A 133 0.25 36.30 7.92
N GLU A 134 0.95 35.46 7.14
CA GLU A 134 0.60 35.18 5.75
C GLU A 134 -0.57 34.20 5.64
N GLU A 135 -0.60 33.16 6.48
CA GLU A 135 -1.76 32.26 6.61
C GLU A 135 -3.00 33.01 7.15
N ALA A 136 -2.81 33.90 8.13
CA ALA A 136 -3.90 34.74 8.64
C ALA A 136 -4.47 35.67 7.55
N ARG A 137 -3.60 36.26 6.71
CA ARG A 137 -4.02 37.11 5.58
C ARG A 137 -4.74 36.34 4.48
N LEU A 138 -4.32 35.11 4.19
CA LEU A 138 -4.99 34.23 3.21
C LEU A 138 -6.38 33.80 3.72
N ALA A 139 -6.49 33.43 4.99
CA ALA A 139 -7.77 33.09 5.61
C ALA A 139 -8.73 34.29 5.67
N GLU A 140 -8.22 35.50 5.94
CA GLU A 140 -9.04 36.72 5.94
C GLU A 140 -9.51 37.11 4.54
N LYS A 141 -8.65 36.94 3.51
CA LYS A 141 -9.03 37.17 2.10
C LYS A 141 -10.12 36.20 1.65
N GLN A 142 -10.03 34.92 2.01
CA GLN A 142 -11.06 33.93 1.69
C GLN A 142 -12.40 34.27 2.37
N ARG A 143 -12.38 34.60 3.67
CA ARG A 143 -13.60 35.04 4.40
C ARG A 143 -14.23 36.32 3.83
N LYS A 144 -13.41 37.26 3.33
CA LYS A 144 -13.90 38.47 2.65
C LYS A 144 -14.54 38.16 1.30
N MET A 145 -14.04 37.17 0.54
CA MET A 145 -14.65 36.74 -0.71
C MET A 145 -15.98 36.02 -0.48
N GLU A 146 -16.07 35.13 0.51
CA GLU A 146 -17.30 34.43 0.87
C GLU A 146 -18.42 35.39 1.32
N ARG A 147 -18.08 36.41 2.12
CA ARG A 147 -19.03 37.45 2.55
C ARG A 147 -19.53 38.31 1.39
N LYS A 148 -18.71 38.56 0.37
CA LYS A 148 -19.11 39.31 -0.83
C LYS A 148 -20.03 38.48 -1.73
N GLN A 149 -19.78 37.17 -1.86
CA GLN A 149 -20.64 36.27 -2.61
C GLN A 149 -22.00 36.07 -1.91
N ALA A 150 -22.03 35.99 -0.58
CA ALA A 150 -23.28 35.88 0.19
C ALA A 150 -24.16 37.14 0.10
N ARG A 151 -23.57 38.33 -0.08
CA ARG A 151 -24.31 39.61 -0.23
C ARG A 151 -24.82 39.87 -1.65
N GLY A 152 -24.29 39.19 -2.67
CA GLY A 152 -24.71 39.34 -4.07
C GLY A 152 -25.89 38.45 -4.50
N GLY A 153 -26.37 37.57 -3.61
CA GLY A 153 -27.37 36.54 -3.93
C GLY A 153 -28.82 36.84 -3.53
N VAL A 154 -29.17 38.08 -3.21
CA VAL A 154 -30.54 38.44 -2.78
C VAL A 154 -31.23 39.28 -3.87
N VAL A 155 -32.07 38.58 -4.63
CA VAL A 155 -33.30 39.02 -5.31
C VAL A 155 -33.15 39.89 -6.57
N LYS A 156 -33.42 39.25 -7.72
CA LYS A 156 -34.15 39.87 -8.83
C LYS A 156 -35.37 38.98 -9.14
N ARG A 157 -36.55 39.43 -8.72
CA ARG A 157 -37.85 38.99 -9.24
C ARG A 157 -38.49 40.19 -9.91
#